data_AF-A0A1Y0FX02-F1
#
_entry.id   AF-A0A1Y0FX02-F1
#
_cell.length_a   1.000
_cell.length_b   1.000
_cell.length_c   1.000
_cell.angle_alpha   90.00
_cell.angle_beta   90.00
_cell.angle_gamma   90.00
#
_symmetry.space_group_name_H-M   'P 1'
#
loop_
_entity.id
_entity.type
_entity.pdbx_description
1 polymer ?
#
loop_
_entity_poly.entity_id
_entity_poly.type
_entity_poly.pdbx_seq_one_letter_code
_entity_poly.pdbx_strand_id
1 'polypeptide(L)'
;MKKTLLLISVCYAFLFALPTLACDKPAAKPEIPNAETVVTAQMVKANNEVKAYVKAYEDYLACARLSRGEEKQELDNLKQFAEDFNVVVRAFKARSNG
;
A
#
# COMPACT_ATOMS: atom_id res chain seq x y z
N MET A 1 -59.70 13.94 -29.30
CA MET A 1 -59.18 13.13 -28.17
C MET A 1 -57.81 13.71 -27.84
N LYS A 2 -57.63 14.44 -26.71
CA LYS A 2 -56.96 13.94 -25.48
C LYS A 2 -55.70 13.13 -25.85
N LYS A 3 -54.46 13.46 -25.46
CA LYS A 3 -54.01 13.96 -24.15
C LYS A 3 -52.47 14.06 -24.16
N THR A 4 -51.94 15.14 -23.58
CA THR A 4 -50.79 15.21 -22.65
C THR A 4 -49.46 14.50 -22.97
N LEU A 5 -48.40 15.32 -22.87
CA LEU A 5 -47.18 15.12 -22.06
C LEU A 5 -46.36 13.84 -22.32
N LEU A 6 -45.08 14.03 -22.66
CA LEU A 6 -43.99 13.65 -21.75
C LEU A 6 -42.64 14.19 -22.26
N LEU A 7 -42.21 15.28 -21.61
CA LEU A 7 -40.80 15.62 -21.40
C LEU A 7 -40.11 14.41 -20.76
N ILE A 8 -39.16 13.79 -21.43
CA ILE A 8 -38.22 12.86 -20.78
C ILE A 8 -36.82 13.47 -20.93
N SER A 9 -36.56 14.38 -20.00
CA SER A 9 -35.22 14.75 -19.57
C SER A 9 -34.54 13.49 -19.05
N VAL A 10 -33.75 12.83 -19.88
CA VAL A 10 -32.84 11.78 -19.43
C VAL A 10 -31.70 12.48 -18.70
N CYS A 11 -31.93 12.77 -17.41
CA CYS A 11 -30.88 13.03 -16.45
C CYS A 11 -30.06 11.76 -16.33
N TYR A 12 -29.00 11.66 -17.13
CA TYR A 12 -27.96 10.68 -16.95
C TYR A 12 -27.20 11.06 -15.68
N ALA A 13 -27.75 10.69 -14.52
CA ALA A 13 -27.00 10.68 -13.27
C ALA A 13 -25.92 9.61 -13.43
N PHE A 14 -24.78 10.02 -13.97
CA PHE A 14 -23.52 9.31 -13.77
C PHE A 14 -23.26 9.38 -12.27
N LEU A 15 -23.83 8.42 -11.53
CA LEU A 15 -23.36 8.05 -10.21
C LEU A 15 -21.94 7.57 -10.44
N PHE A 16 -20.98 8.49 -10.38
CA PHE A 16 -19.60 8.16 -10.13
C PHE A 16 -19.62 7.42 -8.80
N ALA A 17 -19.63 6.09 -8.88
CA ALA A 17 -19.22 5.24 -7.78
C ALA A 17 -17.80 5.68 -7.46
N LEU A 18 -17.68 6.59 -6.49
CA LEU A 18 -16.42 6.82 -5.81
C LEU A 18 -15.94 5.43 -5.41
N PRO A 19 -14.72 5.01 -5.79
CA PRO A 19 -14.20 3.77 -5.25
C PRO A 19 -14.32 3.92 -3.75
N THR A 20 -15.18 3.11 -3.15
CA THR A 20 -15.14 2.88 -1.73
C THR A 20 -13.74 2.32 -1.52
N LEU A 21 -12.79 3.18 -1.14
CA LEU A 21 -11.51 2.76 -0.61
C LEU A 21 -11.88 2.00 0.65
N ALA A 22 -12.20 0.71 0.46
CA ALA A 22 -12.30 -0.24 1.53
C ALA A 22 -10.96 -0.13 2.24
N CYS A 23 -11.03 0.26 3.50
CA CYS A 23 -9.87 0.69 4.25
C CYS A 23 -9.11 -0.54 4.72
N ASP A 24 -8.62 -1.29 3.74
CA ASP A 24 -8.20 -2.66 3.90
C ASP A 24 -6.72 -2.65 4.26
N LYS A 25 -6.42 -3.41 5.31
CA LYS A 25 -5.06 -3.66 5.72
C LYS A 25 -4.33 -4.33 4.54
N PRO A 26 -3.17 -3.80 4.10
CA PRO A 26 -2.43 -4.41 2.99
C PRO A 26 -1.99 -5.83 3.37
N ALA A 27 -2.51 -6.83 2.64
CA ALA A 27 -2.34 -8.24 2.97
C ALA A 27 -0.95 -8.81 2.60
N ALA A 28 -0.25 -8.20 1.65
CA ALA A 28 0.99 -8.72 1.12
C ALA A 28 2.20 -8.01 1.74
N LYS A 29 2.69 -8.54 2.87
CA LYS A 29 4.02 -8.17 3.38
C LYS A 29 5.08 -8.66 2.40
N PRO A 30 5.92 -7.78 1.81
CA PRO A 30 6.94 -8.20 0.87
C PRO A 30 7.99 -9.08 1.56
N GLU A 31 8.50 -10.05 0.82
CA GLU A 31 9.57 -10.92 1.31
C GLU A 31 10.89 -10.14 1.38
N ILE A 32 11.60 -10.28 2.50
CA ILE A 32 12.94 -9.70 2.65
C ILE A 32 13.93 -10.69 2.02
N PRO A 33 14.62 -10.34 0.93
CA PRO A 33 15.55 -11.24 0.26
C PRO A 33 16.81 -11.48 1.10
N ASN A 34 17.46 -12.64 0.91
CA ASN A 34 18.74 -12.94 1.54
C ASN A 34 19.87 -12.10 0.92
N ALA A 35 20.53 -11.24 1.73
CA ALA A 35 21.61 -10.36 1.31
C ALA A 35 22.81 -11.08 0.66
N GLU A 36 23.05 -12.35 1.00
CA GLU A 36 24.19 -13.13 0.53
C GLU A 36 24.01 -13.63 -0.91
N THR A 37 22.78 -13.97 -1.29
CA THR A 37 22.46 -14.63 -2.57
C THR A 37 21.72 -13.73 -3.55
N VAL A 38 21.10 -12.65 -3.08
CA VAL A 38 20.29 -11.76 -3.90
C VAL A 38 21.15 -11.00 -4.91
N VAL A 39 20.64 -10.86 -6.14
CA VAL A 39 21.28 -10.04 -7.19
C VAL A 39 20.75 -8.61 -7.17
N THR A 40 21.52 -7.66 -7.72
CA THR A 40 21.17 -6.22 -7.73
C THR A 40 19.76 -5.95 -8.26
N ALA A 41 19.36 -6.60 -9.37
CA ALA A 41 18.03 -6.44 -9.94
C ALA A 41 16.91 -6.87 -8.96
N GLN A 42 17.13 -7.94 -8.20
CA GLN A 42 16.19 -8.41 -7.19
C GLN A 42 16.15 -7.47 -5.98
N MET A 43 17.29 -6.90 -5.56
CA MET A 43 17.31 -5.88 -4.50
C MET A 43 16.58 -4.60 -4.89
N VAL A 44 16.70 -4.15 -6.14
CA VAL A 44 15.96 -2.98 -6.64
C VAL A 44 14.46 -3.26 -6.65
N LYS A 45 14.05 -4.45 -7.13
CA LYS A 45 12.65 -4.90 -7.07
C LYS A 45 12.13 -4.91 -5.64
N ALA A 46 12.86 -5.55 -4.72
CA ALA A 46 12.48 -5.63 -3.31
C ALA A 46 12.38 -4.23 -2.67
N ASN A 47 13.27 -3.29 -3.01
CA ASN A 47 13.19 -1.91 -2.52
C ASN A 47 11.89 -1.22 -2.96
N ASN A 48 11.51 -1.38 -4.23
CA ASN A 48 10.28 -0.80 -4.76
C ASN A 48 9.04 -1.43 -4.11
N GLU A 49 9.07 -2.75 -3.87
CA GLU A 49 7.98 -3.47 -3.19
C GLU A 49 7.83 -3.03 -1.73
N VAL A 50 8.94 -2.88 -0.99
CA VAL A 50 8.93 -2.34 0.37
C VAL A 50 8.38 -0.91 0.40
N LYS A 51 8.79 -0.05 -0.53
CA LYS A 51 8.25 1.32 -0.64
C LYS A 51 6.75 1.33 -0.91
N ALA A 52 6.28 0.50 -1.84
CA ALA A 52 4.86 0.38 -2.15
C ALA A 52 4.06 -0.12 -0.94
N TYR A 53 4.60 -1.10 -0.21
CA TYR A 53 4.00 -1.63 1.01
C TYR A 53 3.91 -0.59 2.12
N VAL A 54 5.01 0.14 2.40
CA VAL A 54 5.02 1.21 3.41
C VAL A 54 3.97 2.26 3.07
N LYS A 55 3.91 2.70 1.81
CA LYS A 55 2.90 3.67 1.36
C LYS A 55 1.47 3.13 1.56
N ALA A 56 1.20 1.90 1.15
CA ALA A 56 -0.12 1.29 1.33
C ALA A 56 -0.50 1.17 2.81
N TYR A 57 0.48 0.93 3.68
CA TYR A 57 0.27 0.86 5.13
C TYR A 57 0.00 2.23 5.73
N GLU A 58 0.72 3.27 5.31
CA GLU A 58 0.45 4.66 5.71
C GLU A 58 -0.96 5.09 5.30
N ASP A 59 -1.38 4.75 4.06
CA ASP A 59 -2.72 5.02 3.55
C ASP A 59 -3.79 4.26 4.38
N TYR A 60 -3.51 3.01 4.79
CA TYR A 60 -4.36 2.24 5.70
C TYR A 60 -4.46 2.89 7.07
N LEU A 61 -3.33 3.26 7.71
CA LEU A 61 -3.33 3.91 9.02
C LEU A 61 -4.12 5.23 9.00
N ALA A 62 -4.02 6.00 7.92
CA ALA A 62 -4.71 7.27 7.75
C ALA A 62 -6.25 7.11 7.65
N CYS A 63 -6.74 5.97 7.18
CA CYS A 63 -8.16 5.78 6.89
C CYS A 63 -8.87 4.79 7.83
N ALA A 64 -8.16 3.84 8.45
CA ALA A 64 -8.76 2.71 9.18
C ALA A 64 -9.40 3.09 10.53
N ARG A 65 -9.23 4.35 10.97
CA ARG A 65 -9.76 4.89 12.25
C ARG A 65 -9.47 3.97 13.43
N LEU A 66 -8.23 3.48 13.51
CA LEU A 66 -7.74 2.65 14.61
C LEU A 66 -7.74 3.44 15.92
N SER A 67 -7.80 2.73 17.06
CA SER A 67 -7.47 3.36 18.33
C SER A 67 -5.98 3.74 18.36
N ARG A 68 -5.59 4.71 19.18
CA ARG A 68 -4.18 5.13 19.31
C ARG A 68 -3.23 3.98 19.66
N GLY A 69 -3.70 2.99 20.42
CA GLY A 69 -2.91 1.81 20.78
C GLY A 69 -2.66 0.91 19.58
N GLU A 70 -3.70 0.64 18.79
CA GLU A 70 -3.61 -0.17 17.56
C GLU A 70 -2.77 0.53 16.49
N GLU A 71 -2.99 1.83 16.26
CA GLU A 71 -2.19 2.62 15.32
C GLU A 71 -0.70 2.58 15.69
N LYS A 72 -0.38 2.75 16.99
CA LYS A 72 1.00 2.67 17.48
C LYS A 72 1.60 1.29 17.25
N GLN A 73 0.86 0.22 17.55
CA GLN A 73 1.33 -1.15 17.37
C GLN A 73 1.62 -1.45 15.89
N GLU A 74 0.72 -1.06 15.00
CA GLU A 74 0.88 -1.21 13.55
C GLU A 74 2.07 -0.40 13.02
N LEU A 75 2.26 0.82 13.50
CA LEU A 75 3.41 1.65 13.16
C LEU A 75 4.73 1.05 13.65
N ASP A 76 4.76 0.52 14.87
CA ASP A 76 5.95 -0.12 15.44
C ASP A 76 6.31 -1.40 14.65
N ASN A 77 5.31 -2.20 14.24
CA ASN A 77 5.50 -3.35 13.35
C ASN A 77 6.07 -2.94 11.98
N LEU A 78 5.55 -1.86 11.39
CA LEU A 78 6.02 -1.34 10.11
C LEU A 78 7.46 -0.85 10.19
N LYS A 79 7.82 -0.16 11.28
CA LYS A 79 9.20 0.28 11.55
C LYS A 79 10.15 -0.89 11.70
N GLN A 80 9.78 -1.92 12.48
CA GLN A 80 10.62 -3.11 12.64
C GLN A 80 10.90 -3.78 11.30
N PHE A 81 9.86 -3.91 10.45
CA PHE A 81 10.02 -4.45 9.11
C PHE A 81 10.98 -3.62 8.23
N ALA A 82 10.87 -2.29 8.29
CA ALA A 82 11.77 -1.41 7.55
C ALA A 82 13.22 -1.52 8.05
N GLU A 83 13.43 -1.66 9.36
CA GLU A 83 14.76 -1.88 9.94
C GLU A 83 15.37 -3.22 9.50
N ASP A 84 14.59 -4.30 9.51
CA ASP A 84 15.03 -5.62 9.05
C ASP A 84 15.46 -5.56 7.57
N PHE A 85 14.69 -4.86 6.73
CA PHE A 85 15.07 -4.64 5.33
C PHE A 85 16.33 -3.77 5.20
N ASN A 86 16.49 -2.74 6.04
CA ASN A 86 17.70 -1.90 6.04
C ASN A 86 18.96 -2.66 6.46
N VAL A 87 18.86 -3.68 7.33
CA VAL A 87 19.98 -4.59 7.62
C VAL A 87 20.44 -5.31 6.36
N VAL A 88 19.50 -5.86 5.59
CA VAL A 88 19.79 -6.56 4.32
C VAL A 88 20.38 -5.61 3.28
N VAL A 89 19.85 -4.40 3.14
CA VAL A 89 20.40 -3.39 2.22
C VAL A 89 21.85 -3.05 2.59
N ARG A 90 22.17 -2.90 3.87
CA ARG A 90 23.53 -2.62 4.35
C ARG A 90 24.47 -3.80 4.05
N ALA A 91 24.05 -5.03 4.34
CA ALA A 91 24.83 -6.23 4.05
C ALA A 91 25.08 -6.40 2.54
N PHE A 92 24.05 -6.19 1.71
CA PHE A 92 24.17 -6.23 0.26
C PHE A 92 25.16 -5.19 -0.27
N LYS A 93 25.11 -3.95 0.24
CA LYS A 93 26.05 -2.87 -0.13
C LYS A 93 27.48 -3.20 0.29
N ALA A 94 27.69 -3.74 1.49
CA ALA A 94 29.00 -4.14 1.97
C ALA A 94 29.64 -5.23 1.08
N ARG A 95 28.86 -6.22 0.65
CA ARG A 95 29.31 -7.26 -0.29
C ARG A 95 29.57 -6.71 -1.69
N SER A 96 28.70 -5.84 -2.20
CA SER A 96 28.78 -5.35 -3.58
C SER A 96 29.91 -4.33 -3.82
N ASN A 97 30.41 -3.72 -2.74
CA ASN A 97 31.52 -2.77 -2.78
C ASN A 97 32.88 -3.42 -2.44
N GLY A 98 32.91 -4.72 -2.16
CA GLY A 98 34.12 -5.51 -1.87
C GLY A 98 34.72 -6.18 -3.10
#